data_AF-A0AAD8BV16-F1
#
_entry.id   AF-A0AAD8BV16-F1
#
_cell.length_a   1.000
_cell.length_b   1.000
_cell.length_c   1.000
_cell.angle_alpha   90.00
_cell.angle_beta   90.00
_cell.angle_gamma   90.00
#
_symmetry.space_group_name_H-M   'P 1'
#
loop_
_entity.id
_entity.type
_entity.pdbx_description
1 polymer ?
#
loop_
_entity_poly.entity_id
_entity_poly.type
_entity_poly.pdbx_seq_one_letter_code
_entity_poly.pdbx_strand_id
1 'polypeptide(L)'
;MTVSGRPKYFTPKEVSVHNTTDDLWVSFLGKVYNLTPLCEKYKGDILLKPIILSAGKDISHWFNSKTKDIRTHVDPQTNCIIPFCPNGRFVHIPPPYPDSNWANDFGRPWWKDTALVVGILSSKTRIIKIVNTLTSQEQVIEVCSEEIMSEIQDRYMKYNAHAGSYTWKYEGKNLDMSKTLTENGIEDEDEEFYLLSMNDDTYLQSIQLYFNDDLTEA
;
A
#
# COMPACT_ATOMS: atom_id res chain seq x y z
N MET A 1 -16.75 -10.66 5.87
CA MET A 1 -17.60 -9.45 5.94
C MET A 1 -16.66 -8.27 6.13
N THR A 2 -16.38 -7.51 5.07
CA THR A 2 -15.52 -6.32 5.16
C THR A 2 -16.14 -5.32 6.12
N VAL A 3 -15.42 -4.94 7.18
CA VAL A 3 -15.85 -3.92 8.14
C VAL A 3 -16.08 -2.61 7.39
N SER A 4 -17.36 -2.28 7.16
CA SER A 4 -17.78 -1.15 6.33
C SER A 4 -17.30 0.16 6.95
N GLY A 5 -16.22 0.74 6.40
CA GLY A 5 -15.73 2.07 6.78
C GLY A 5 -14.23 2.18 7.04
N ARG A 6 -13.48 1.07 7.14
CA ARG A 6 -12.02 1.12 7.28
C ARG A 6 -11.33 1.25 5.91
N PRO A 7 -10.34 2.15 5.75
CA PRO A 7 -9.53 2.18 4.54
C PRO A 7 -8.73 0.88 4.42
N LYS A 8 -8.64 0.35 3.19
CA LYS A 8 -7.81 -0.82 2.89
C LYS A 8 -6.33 -0.45 2.94
N TYR A 9 -5.54 -1.27 3.62
CA TYR A 9 -4.09 -1.15 3.67
C TYR A 9 -3.45 -2.01 2.58
N PHE A 10 -2.35 -1.51 2.04
CA PHE A 10 -1.59 -2.17 0.99
C PHE A 10 -0.12 -2.25 1.38
N THR A 11 0.50 -3.40 1.10
CA THR A 11 1.95 -3.53 1.23
C THR A 11 2.65 -2.89 0.02
N PRO A 12 3.92 -2.46 0.14
CA PRO A 12 4.68 -1.97 -1.01
C PRO A 12 4.76 -2.99 -2.14
N LYS A 13 4.81 -4.29 -1.79
CA LYS A 13 4.82 -5.39 -2.73
C LYS A 13 3.52 -5.45 -3.55
N GLU A 14 2.37 -5.29 -2.90
CA GLU A 14 1.07 -5.23 -3.60
C GLU A 14 1.01 -4.07 -4.59
N VAL A 15 1.46 -2.88 -4.18
CA VAL A 15 1.50 -1.71 -5.08
C VAL A 15 2.43 -1.96 -6.28
N SER A 16 3.57 -2.64 -6.07
CA SER A 16 4.56 -2.88 -7.12
C SER A 16 4.12 -3.82 -8.24
N VAL A 17 3.08 -4.64 -8.00
CA VAL A 17 2.50 -5.50 -9.03
C VAL A 17 1.75 -4.67 -10.09
N HIS A 18 1.21 -3.52 -9.70
CA HIS A 18 0.46 -2.60 -10.56
C HIS A 18 1.40 -1.61 -11.27
N ASN A 19 2.22 -2.12 -12.18
CA ASN A 19 3.33 -1.38 -12.81
C ASN A 19 3.20 -1.17 -14.33
N THR A 20 2.02 -1.44 -14.91
CA THR A 20 1.79 -1.35 -16.37
C THR A 20 0.97 -0.13 -16.74
N THR A 21 0.90 0.26 -18.01
CA THR A 21 0.10 1.42 -18.43
C THR A 21 -1.41 1.24 -18.29
N ASP A 22 -1.86 -0.01 -18.36
CA ASP A 22 -3.28 -0.38 -18.24
C ASP A 22 -3.67 -0.74 -16.80
N ASP A 23 -2.69 -0.82 -15.90
CA ASP A 23 -2.86 -1.02 -14.46
C ASP A 23 -1.68 -0.38 -13.72
N LEU A 24 -1.80 0.94 -13.50
CA LEU A 24 -0.73 1.78 -12.95
C LEU A 24 -1.11 2.31 -11.58
N TRP A 25 -0.45 1.83 -10.53
CA TRP A 25 -0.58 2.40 -9.20
C TRP A 25 0.72 3.05 -8.77
N VAL A 26 0.59 4.07 -7.93
CA VAL A 26 1.72 4.70 -7.24
C VAL A 26 1.35 4.94 -5.80
N SER A 27 2.34 4.92 -4.92
CA SER A 27 2.16 5.37 -3.55
C SER A 27 2.83 6.72 -3.34
N PHE A 28 2.21 7.58 -2.52
CA PHE A 28 2.87 8.78 -2.01
C PHE A 28 2.17 9.30 -0.75
N LEU A 29 2.97 9.87 0.17
CA LEU A 29 2.49 10.45 1.42
C LEU A 29 1.58 9.49 2.21
N GLY A 30 1.91 8.19 2.20
CA GLY A 30 1.17 7.14 2.90
C GLY A 30 -0.14 6.70 2.22
N LYS A 31 -0.43 7.15 1.00
CA LYS A 31 -1.65 6.78 0.26
C LYS A 31 -1.30 6.06 -1.03
N VAL A 32 -2.19 5.18 -1.47
CA VAL A 32 -2.09 4.47 -2.74
C VAL A 32 -3.10 5.03 -3.72
N TYR A 33 -2.62 5.38 -4.91
CA TYR A 33 -3.40 6.00 -5.97
C TYR A 33 -3.41 5.09 -7.20
N ASN A 34 -4.59 4.88 -7.78
CA ASN A 34 -4.75 4.25 -9.09
C ASN A 34 -4.76 5.34 -10.17
N LEU A 35 -3.69 5.41 -10.95
CA LEU A 35 -3.51 6.39 -12.03
C LEU A 35 -3.85 5.82 -13.41
N THR A 36 -4.43 4.63 -13.49
CA THR A 36 -4.90 4.04 -14.76
C THR A 36 -5.83 4.98 -15.53
N PRO A 37 -6.85 5.63 -14.91
CA PRO A 37 -7.70 6.58 -15.62
C PRO A 37 -6.94 7.81 -16.13
N LEU A 38 -5.88 8.22 -15.43
CA LEU A 38 -5.02 9.32 -15.84
C LEU A 38 -4.18 8.92 -17.07
N CYS A 39 -3.67 7.69 -17.10
CA CYS A 39 -2.91 7.14 -18.22
C CYS A 39 -3.77 7.02 -19.48
N GLU A 40 -5.03 6.61 -19.32
CA GLU A 40 -5.99 6.54 -20.44
C GLU A 40 -6.31 7.93 -20.99
N LYS A 41 -6.55 8.91 -20.11
CA LYS A 41 -6.86 10.30 -20.51
C LYS A 41 -5.72 10.99 -21.24
N TYR A 42 -4.47 10.75 -20.83
CA TYR A 42 -3.27 11.38 -21.39
C TYR A 42 -2.43 10.40 -22.24
N LYS A 43 -3.09 9.42 -22.87
CA LYS A 43 -2.40 8.38 -23.65
C LYS A 43 -1.61 8.99 -24.80
N GLY A 44 -0.31 8.69 -24.84
CA GLY A 44 0.61 9.20 -25.85
C GLY A 44 1.26 10.56 -25.51
N ASP A 45 0.86 11.20 -24.40
CA ASP A 45 1.52 12.42 -23.93
C ASP A 45 2.91 12.12 -23.36
N ILE A 46 3.89 12.96 -23.71
CA ILE A 46 5.27 12.89 -23.20
C ILE A 46 5.29 13.13 -21.69
N LEU A 47 4.35 13.92 -21.16
CA LEU A 47 4.22 14.21 -19.73
C LEU A 47 3.82 12.98 -18.90
N LEU A 48 3.35 11.91 -19.52
CA LEU A 48 3.03 10.67 -18.84
C LEU A 48 4.29 9.84 -18.54
N LYS A 49 5.40 10.05 -19.27
CA LYS A 49 6.62 9.24 -19.16
C LYS A 49 7.19 9.16 -17.73
N PRO A 50 7.33 10.26 -16.96
CA PRO A 50 7.86 10.16 -15.60
C PRO A 50 6.95 9.34 -14.67
N ILE A 51 5.63 9.41 -14.88
CA ILE A 51 4.65 8.65 -14.10
C ILE A 51 4.74 7.15 -14.44
N ILE A 52 4.83 6.80 -15.73
CA ILE A 52 4.99 5.41 -16.18
C ILE A 52 6.29 4.79 -15.65
N LEU A 53 7.40 5.53 -15.67
CA LEU A 53 8.70 5.04 -15.15
C LEU A 53 8.68 4.81 -13.63
N SER A 54 7.78 5.50 -12.94
CA SER A 54 7.54 5.39 -11.50
C SER A 54 6.35 4.50 -11.14
N ALA A 55 5.79 3.78 -12.11
CA ALA A 55 4.71 2.82 -11.87
C ALA A 55 5.12 1.76 -10.84
N GLY A 56 4.23 1.45 -9.89
CA GLY A 56 4.46 0.51 -8.82
C GLY A 56 5.47 0.96 -7.74
N LYS A 57 5.85 2.24 -7.71
CA LYS A 57 6.84 2.77 -6.76
C LYS A 57 6.26 3.85 -5.86
N ASP A 58 6.99 4.13 -4.77
CA ASP A 58 6.73 5.28 -3.92
C ASP A 58 7.35 6.57 -4.50
N ILE A 59 6.50 7.54 -4.81
CA ILE A 59 6.86 8.86 -5.34
C ILE A 59 6.76 9.96 -4.28
N SER A 60 6.73 9.60 -2.99
CA SER A 60 6.73 10.56 -1.87
C SER A 60 7.83 11.61 -1.96
N HIS A 61 8.98 11.27 -2.58
CA HIS A 61 10.10 12.19 -2.78
C HIS A 61 9.78 13.37 -3.74
N TRP A 62 8.73 13.30 -4.55
CA TRP A 62 8.27 14.41 -5.40
C TRP A 62 7.52 15.48 -4.61
N PHE A 63 6.99 15.11 -3.44
CA PHE A 63 6.10 15.96 -2.65
C PHE A 63 6.79 16.48 -1.40
N ASN A 64 6.36 17.65 -0.94
CA ASN A 64 6.71 18.19 0.35
C ASN A 64 5.71 17.66 1.39
N SER A 65 6.22 17.00 2.43
CA SER A 65 5.40 16.37 3.46
C SER A 65 4.51 17.36 4.22
N LYS A 66 4.91 18.64 4.34
CA LYS A 66 4.15 19.67 5.06
C LYS A 66 3.03 20.25 4.21
N THR A 67 3.33 20.65 2.99
CA THR A 67 2.35 21.31 2.11
C THR A 67 1.45 20.31 1.38
N LYS A 68 1.86 19.03 1.31
CA LYS A 68 1.23 17.98 0.49
C LYS A 68 1.14 18.36 -0.98
N ASP A 69 2.02 19.27 -1.40
CA ASP A 69 2.15 19.72 -2.78
C ASP A 69 3.55 19.40 -3.28
N ILE A 70 3.77 19.60 -4.57
CA ILE A 70 5.02 19.25 -5.24
C ILE A 70 6.16 20.11 -4.70
N ARG A 71 7.33 19.49 -4.53
CA ARG A 71 8.53 20.20 -4.09
C ARG A 71 8.86 21.29 -5.10
N THR A 72 9.32 22.43 -4.61
CA THR A 72 9.72 23.56 -5.43
C THR A 72 11.16 23.95 -5.12
N HIS A 73 11.84 24.55 -6.09
CA HIS A 73 13.16 25.15 -5.92
C HIS A 73 13.18 26.55 -6.55
N VAL A 74 14.16 27.36 -6.17
CA VAL A 74 14.39 28.66 -6.79
C VAL A 74 15.29 28.45 -8.00
N ASP A 75 14.82 28.85 -9.19
CA ASP A 75 15.65 28.84 -10.39
C ASP A 75 16.75 29.90 -10.27
N PRO A 76 18.04 29.54 -10.37
CA PRO A 76 19.14 30.50 -10.26
C PRO A 76 19.14 31.58 -11.35
N GLN A 77 18.48 31.34 -12.50
CA GLN A 77 18.45 32.32 -13.59
C GLN A 77 17.32 33.34 -13.43
N THR A 78 16.11 32.87 -13.17
CA THR A 78 14.92 33.74 -13.07
C THR A 78 14.60 34.19 -11.64
N ASN A 79 15.21 33.58 -10.63
CA ASN A 79 14.83 33.69 -9.21
C ASN A 79 13.35 33.35 -8.93
N CYS A 80 12.67 32.68 -9.88
CA CYS A 80 11.30 32.23 -9.69
C CYS A 80 11.25 30.90 -8.94
N ILE A 81 10.16 30.68 -8.19
CA ILE A 81 9.89 29.41 -7.52
C ILE A 81 9.23 28.47 -8.52
N ILE A 82 9.94 27.40 -8.91
CA ILE A 82 9.47 26.43 -9.90
C ILE A 82 9.37 25.01 -9.33
N PRO A 83 8.47 24.16 -9.87
CA PRO A 83 8.38 22.75 -9.47
C PRO A 83 9.71 22.01 -9.68
N PHE A 84 10.08 21.19 -8.69
CA PHE A 84 11.27 20.36 -8.72
C PHE A 84 10.94 19.00 -9.35
N CYS A 85 11.25 18.87 -10.64
CA CYS A 85 10.96 17.66 -11.43
C CYS A 85 12.26 17.10 -12.04
N PRO A 86 13.10 16.38 -11.28
CA PRO A 86 14.41 15.90 -11.76
C PRO A 86 14.29 14.89 -12.91
N ASN A 87 13.23 14.08 -12.91
CA ASN A 87 12.97 13.07 -13.94
C ASN A 87 12.17 13.63 -15.14
N GLY A 88 12.03 14.95 -15.23
CA GLY A 88 11.24 15.62 -16.25
C GLY A 88 9.84 16.02 -15.78
N ARG A 89 9.24 16.95 -16.52
CA ARG A 89 7.89 17.46 -16.27
C ARG A 89 6.84 16.37 -16.46
N PHE A 90 5.88 16.28 -15.55
CA PHE A 90 4.78 15.32 -15.62
C PHE A 90 3.40 15.98 -15.68
N VAL A 91 2.36 15.18 -15.88
CA VAL A 91 0.97 15.63 -16.07
C VAL A 91 0.53 16.61 -14.96
N HIS A 92 -0.16 17.68 -15.37
CA HIS A 92 -0.64 18.80 -14.54
C HIS A 92 0.44 19.71 -13.92
N ILE A 93 1.74 19.51 -14.20
CA ILE A 93 2.79 20.47 -13.83
C ILE A 93 2.83 21.64 -14.80
N PRO A 94 2.80 22.90 -14.31
CA PRO A 94 2.97 24.07 -15.17
C PRO A 94 4.39 24.11 -15.76
N PRO A 95 4.55 24.61 -17.00
CA PRO A 95 5.87 24.84 -17.59
C PRO A 95 6.65 25.90 -16.78
N PRO A 96 7.99 25.85 -16.78
CA PRO A 96 8.82 26.80 -16.02
C PRO A 96 8.77 28.22 -16.59
N TYR A 97 8.39 28.36 -17.87
CA TYR A 97 8.25 29.64 -18.57
C TYR A 97 6.83 29.80 -19.10
N PRO A 98 6.37 31.04 -19.36
CA PRO A 98 5.07 31.28 -19.97
C PRO A 98 4.97 30.54 -21.31
N ASP A 99 4.01 29.62 -21.41
CA ASP A 99 3.77 28.82 -22.61
C ASP A 99 2.27 28.91 -22.95
N SER A 100 1.98 29.22 -24.21
CA SER A 100 0.58 29.29 -24.70
C SER A 100 -0.02 27.92 -24.98
N ASN A 101 0.80 26.86 -25.04
CA ASN A 101 0.35 25.50 -25.33
C ASN A 101 -0.05 24.71 -24.08
N TRP A 102 0.02 25.30 -22.89
CA TRP A 102 -0.37 24.62 -21.64
C TRP A 102 -1.76 25.06 -21.17
N ALA A 103 -2.72 24.15 -21.29
CA ALA A 103 -4.08 24.36 -20.80
C ALA A 103 -4.16 24.14 -19.28
N ASN A 104 -4.82 25.05 -18.57
CA ASN A 104 -5.03 25.02 -17.11
C ASN A 104 -6.49 24.72 -16.72
N ASP A 105 -7.28 24.20 -17.66
CA ASP A 105 -8.72 23.91 -17.54
C ASP A 105 -9.02 22.53 -16.91
N PHE A 106 -7.99 21.75 -16.57
CA PHE A 106 -8.11 20.44 -15.92
C PHE A 106 -8.64 20.49 -14.48
N GLY A 107 -8.82 21.68 -13.90
CA GLY A 107 -9.37 21.87 -12.57
C GLY A 107 -8.38 21.50 -11.48
N ARG A 108 -8.55 20.33 -10.86
CA ARG A 108 -7.67 19.88 -9.76
C ARG A 108 -6.55 19.00 -10.31
N PRO A 109 -5.30 19.19 -9.86
CA PRO A 109 -4.23 18.29 -10.24
C PRO A 109 -4.48 16.89 -9.66
N TRP A 110 -3.89 15.86 -10.30
CA TRP A 110 -4.25 14.47 -10.03
C TRP A 110 -3.82 14.04 -8.62
N TRP A 111 -2.73 14.60 -8.09
CA TRP A 111 -2.26 14.32 -6.72
C TRP A 111 -3.18 14.89 -5.63
N LYS A 112 -4.11 15.78 -5.98
CA LYS A 112 -5.13 16.32 -5.07
C LYS A 112 -6.51 15.68 -5.28
N ASP A 113 -6.64 14.78 -6.25
CA ASP A 113 -7.90 14.10 -6.53
C ASP A 113 -8.08 12.89 -5.60
N THR A 114 -9.11 12.95 -4.74
CA THR A 114 -9.43 11.85 -3.83
C THR A 114 -10.12 10.69 -4.53
N ALA A 115 -10.68 10.88 -5.73
CA ALA A 115 -11.33 9.82 -6.48
C ALA A 115 -10.34 8.74 -6.98
N LEU A 116 -9.06 9.11 -7.11
CA LEU A 116 -7.99 8.19 -7.52
C LEU A 116 -7.42 7.38 -6.35
N VAL A 117 -7.80 7.68 -5.09
CA VAL A 117 -7.27 6.99 -3.91
C VAL A 117 -7.96 5.63 -3.75
N VAL A 118 -7.16 4.56 -3.74
CA VAL A 118 -7.65 3.18 -3.53
C VAL A 118 -7.46 2.69 -2.09
N GLY A 119 -6.53 3.28 -1.35
CA GLY A 119 -6.28 2.95 0.05
C GLY A 119 -5.04 3.62 0.62
N ILE A 120 -4.50 3.00 1.67
CA ILE A 120 -3.38 3.51 2.46
C ILE A 120 -2.18 2.57 2.28
N LEU A 121 -0.99 3.14 2.10
CA LEU A 121 0.23 2.36 2.11
C LEU A 121 0.59 2.09 3.57
N SER A 122 0.84 0.83 3.93
CA SER A 122 1.24 0.49 5.29
C SER A 122 2.54 1.21 5.67
N SER A 123 2.59 1.67 6.92
CA SER A 123 3.79 2.28 7.48
C SER A 123 4.87 1.23 7.72
N LYS A 124 4.45 0.02 8.12
CA LYS A 124 5.33 -1.11 8.41
C LYS A 124 4.64 -2.42 8.11
N THR A 125 5.28 -3.24 7.30
CA THR A 125 4.85 -4.60 6.97
C THR A 125 5.54 -5.60 7.89
N ARG A 126 4.85 -6.70 8.21
CA ARG A 126 5.39 -7.83 8.97
C ARG A 126 5.10 -9.13 8.24
N ILE A 127 5.92 -10.13 8.48
CA ILE A 127 5.72 -11.46 7.94
C ILE A 127 5.22 -12.35 9.07
N ILE A 128 4.07 -12.99 8.86
CA ILE A 128 3.49 -13.92 9.82
C ILE A 128 3.34 -15.30 9.20
N LYS A 129 3.42 -16.33 10.05
CA LYS A 129 3.18 -17.71 9.65
C LYS A 129 1.80 -18.16 10.11
N ILE A 130 0.97 -18.61 9.19
CA ILE A 130 -0.35 -19.19 9.47
C ILE A 130 -0.25 -20.70 9.32
N VAL A 131 -0.56 -21.43 10.39
CA VAL A 131 -0.49 -22.89 10.44
C VAL A 131 -1.90 -23.47 10.57
N ASN A 132 -2.33 -24.22 9.57
CA ASN A 132 -3.56 -25.00 9.65
C ASN A 132 -3.30 -26.28 10.44
N THR A 133 -3.86 -26.35 11.65
CA THR A 133 -3.63 -27.50 12.54
C THR A 133 -4.27 -28.79 12.06
N LEU A 134 -5.32 -28.71 11.24
CA LEU A 134 -6.02 -29.89 10.69
C LEU A 134 -5.23 -30.54 9.55
N THR A 135 -4.67 -29.73 8.64
CA THR A 135 -3.96 -30.21 7.44
C THR A 135 -2.44 -30.17 7.56
N SER A 136 -1.92 -29.61 8.66
CA SER A 136 -0.51 -29.30 8.89
C SER A 136 0.13 -28.42 7.80
N GLN A 137 -0.68 -27.67 7.07
CA GLN A 137 -0.19 -26.73 6.05
C GLN A 137 0.26 -25.43 6.71
N GLU A 138 1.45 -24.98 6.32
CA GLU A 138 2.01 -23.70 6.77
C GLU A 138 2.01 -22.72 5.59
N GLN A 139 1.57 -21.50 5.83
CA GLN A 139 1.61 -20.42 4.84
C GLN A 139 2.23 -19.18 5.48
N VAL A 140 3.22 -18.62 4.80
CA VAL A 140 3.86 -17.38 5.21
C VAL A 140 3.25 -16.26 4.40
N ILE A 141 2.67 -15.27 5.09
CA ILE A 141 2.04 -14.12 4.44
C ILE A 141 2.61 -12.81 4.99
N GLU A 142 2.71 -11.84 4.09
CA GLU A 142 3.06 -10.46 4.43
C GLU A 142 1.78 -9.67 4.75
N VAL A 143 1.77 -9.02 5.90
CA VAL A 143 0.63 -8.28 6.45
C VAL A 143 1.05 -6.87 6.84
N CYS A 144 0.09 -5.95 6.88
CA CYS A 144 0.32 -4.59 7.35
C CYS A 144 0.15 -4.54 8.87
N SER A 145 1.00 -3.79 9.59
CA SER A 145 0.90 -3.69 11.05
C SER A 145 -0.42 -3.08 11.52
N GLU A 146 -1.03 -2.25 10.68
CA GLU A 146 -2.29 -1.57 10.96
C GLU A 146 -3.53 -2.45 10.72
N GLU A 147 -3.38 -3.61 10.08
CA GLU A 147 -4.50 -4.49 9.73
C GLU A 147 -5.10 -5.20 10.94
N ILE A 148 -6.41 -5.35 10.91
CA ILE A 148 -7.13 -6.16 11.89
C ILE A 148 -7.16 -7.62 11.43
N MET A 149 -7.37 -8.53 12.37
CA MET A 149 -7.36 -9.98 12.10
C MET A 149 -8.36 -10.41 11.01
N SER A 150 -9.49 -9.73 10.84
CA SER A 150 -10.42 -9.98 9.72
C SER A 150 -9.86 -9.60 8.35
N GLU A 151 -9.09 -8.51 8.24
CA GLU A 151 -8.41 -8.13 7.00
C GLU A 151 -7.27 -9.12 6.68
N ILE A 152 -6.58 -9.60 7.71
CA ILE A 152 -5.56 -10.67 7.60
C ILE A 152 -6.21 -11.99 7.13
N GLN A 153 -7.39 -12.33 7.65
CA GLN A 153 -8.16 -13.48 7.20
C GLN A 153 -8.53 -13.35 5.71
N ASP A 154 -9.00 -12.19 5.26
CA ASP A 154 -9.32 -11.94 3.85
C ASP A 154 -8.09 -12.14 2.93
N ARG A 155 -6.87 -11.79 3.40
CA ARG A 155 -5.61 -12.11 2.68
C ARG A 155 -5.37 -13.61 2.58
N TYR A 156 -5.61 -14.34 3.68
CA TYR A 156 -5.40 -15.78 3.76
C TYR A 156 -6.45 -16.61 3.00
N MET A 157 -7.65 -16.06 2.73
CA MET A 157 -8.71 -16.76 1.99
C MET A 157 -8.26 -17.28 0.61
N LYS A 158 -7.22 -16.70 0.01
CA LYS A 158 -6.61 -17.19 -1.24
C LYS A 158 -6.06 -18.62 -1.12
N TYR A 159 -5.64 -19.03 0.07
CA TYR A 159 -5.10 -20.37 0.35
C TYR A 159 -6.16 -21.33 0.88
N ASN A 160 -7.14 -20.81 1.62
CA ASN A 160 -8.27 -21.57 2.14
C ASN A 160 -9.56 -20.76 2.10
N ALA A 161 -10.45 -21.06 1.14
CA ALA A 161 -11.72 -20.37 0.97
C ALA A 161 -12.64 -20.49 2.21
N HIS A 162 -12.47 -21.55 3.01
CA HIS A 162 -13.25 -21.79 4.21
C HIS A 162 -12.60 -21.22 5.48
N ALA A 163 -11.54 -20.41 5.36
CA ALA A 163 -10.86 -19.78 6.50
C ALA A 163 -11.80 -18.97 7.41
N GLY A 164 -12.98 -18.56 6.91
CA GLY A 164 -14.08 -17.94 7.65
C GLY A 164 -14.60 -18.78 8.83
N SER A 165 -14.61 -20.11 8.69
CA SER A 165 -15.14 -21.05 9.69
C SER A 165 -14.09 -21.53 10.68
N TYR A 166 -12.84 -21.06 10.59
CA TYR A 166 -11.76 -21.46 11.50
C TYR A 166 -11.66 -20.52 12.70
N THR A 167 -11.31 -21.05 13.86
CA THR A 167 -10.90 -20.27 15.02
C THR A 167 -9.42 -19.95 14.94
N TRP A 168 -9.08 -18.67 14.96
CA TRP A 168 -7.71 -18.16 14.93
C TRP A 168 -7.16 -18.05 16.36
N LYS A 169 -5.98 -18.63 16.61
CA LYS A 169 -5.34 -18.64 17.93
C LYS A 169 -3.86 -18.28 17.87
N TYR A 170 -3.38 -17.63 18.92
CA TYR A 170 -1.96 -17.39 19.16
C TYR A 170 -1.61 -17.82 20.58
N GLU A 171 -0.57 -18.64 20.74
CA GLU A 171 -0.17 -19.23 22.03
C GLU A 171 -1.33 -19.83 22.84
N GLY A 172 -2.27 -20.50 22.16
CA GLY A 172 -3.44 -21.11 22.77
C GLY A 172 -4.59 -20.15 23.14
N LYS A 173 -4.43 -18.84 22.97
CA LYS A 173 -5.48 -17.82 23.18
C LYS A 173 -6.21 -17.53 21.87
N ASN A 174 -7.54 -17.38 21.95
CA ASN A 174 -8.35 -16.98 20.79
C ASN A 174 -8.07 -15.51 20.45
N LEU A 175 -7.84 -15.26 19.16
CA LEU A 175 -7.63 -13.91 18.64
C LEU A 175 -8.97 -13.22 18.40
N ASP A 176 -9.03 -11.93 18.71
CA ASP A 176 -10.16 -11.07 18.40
C ASP A 176 -10.05 -10.55 16.96
N MET A 177 -11.05 -10.89 16.14
CA MET A 177 -11.09 -10.56 14.71
C MET A 177 -11.22 -9.05 14.42
N SER A 178 -11.62 -8.27 15.43
CA SER A 178 -11.77 -6.80 15.35
C SER A 178 -10.50 -6.03 15.72
N LYS A 179 -9.49 -6.71 16.26
CA LYS A 179 -8.25 -6.12 16.77
C LYS A 179 -7.08 -6.38 15.84
N THR A 180 -6.08 -5.51 15.93
CA THR A 180 -4.78 -5.67 15.25
C THR A 180 -3.94 -6.78 15.90
N LEU A 181 -2.82 -7.14 15.27
CA LEU A 181 -1.87 -8.11 15.83
C LEU A 181 -1.34 -7.65 17.20
N THR A 182 -0.88 -6.40 17.28
CA THR A 182 -0.36 -5.80 18.51
C THR A 182 -1.39 -5.80 19.63
N GLU A 183 -2.65 -5.42 19.34
CA GLU A 183 -3.73 -5.40 20.33
C GLU A 183 -4.16 -6.80 20.80
N ASN A 184 -3.90 -7.83 20.00
CA ASN A 184 -4.09 -9.23 20.38
C ASN A 184 -2.89 -9.82 21.14
N GLY A 185 -1.86 -9.02 21.43
CA GLY A 185 -0.67 -9.45 22.16
C GLY A 185 0.41 -10.10 21.28
N ILE A 186 0.37 -9.87 19.96
CA ILE A 186 1.42 -10.28 19.02
C ILE A 186 2.26 -9.03 18.73
N GLU A 187 3.33 -8.85 19.52
CA GLU A 187 4.20 -7.68 19.42
C GLU A 187 5.13 -7.71 18.19
N ASP A 188 5.71 -6.56 17.90
CA ASP A 188 6.67 -6.38 16.82
C ASP A 188 8.09 -6.63 17.32
N GLU A 189 8.64 -7.79 17.01
CA GLU A 189 9.97 -8.16 17.48
C GLU A 189 11.08 -7.74 16.50
N ASP A 190 10.77 -7.10 15.36
CA ASP A 190 11.76 -6.77 14.33
C ASP A 190 12.89 -5.87 14.86
N GLU A 191 12.57 -4.87 15.68
CA GLU A 191 13.58 -3.98 16.26
C GLU A 191 14.48 -4.72 17.25
N GLU A 192 13.91 -5.63 18.03
CA GLU A 192 14.66 -6.46 18.96
C GLU A 192 15.57 -7.45 18.22
N PHE A 193 15.07 -8.11 17.17
CA PHE A 193 15.88 -8.99 16.34
C PHE A 193 17.01 -8.26 15.64
N TYR A 194 16.77 -7.05 15.14
CA TYR A 194 17.82 -6.22 14.58
C TYR A 194 18.90 -5.90 15.62
N LEU A 195 18.51 -5.48 16.83
CA LEU A 195 19.45 -5.17 17.91
C LEU A 195 20.25 -6.39 18.38
N LEU A 196 19.60 -7.55 18.43
CA LEU A 196 20.22 -8.82 18.84
C LEU A 196 20.96 -9.52 17.69
N SER A 197 20.97 -8.95 16.47
CA SER A 197 21.53 -9.58 15.26
C SER A 197 20.96 -10.98 15.00
N MET A 198 19.69 -11.18 15.34
CA MET A 198 18.94 -12.40 15.04
C MET A 198 18.44 -12.35 13.59
N ASN A 199 18.37 -13.52 12.96
CA ASN A 199 17.85 -13.63 11.62
C ASN A 199 16.32 -13.58 11.66
N ASP A 200 15.75 -12.53 11.07
CA ASP A 200 14.32 -12.24 10.94
C ASP A 200 13.56 -13.35 10.21
N ASP A 201 14.20 -14.07 9.29
CA ASP A 201 13.60 -15.20 8.59
C ASP A 201 13.45 -16.46 9.47
N THR A 202 14.15 -16.52 10.61
CA THR A 202 14.23 -17.74 11.43
C THR A 202 13.13 -17.81 12.49
N TYR A 203 12.63 -16.66 12.95
CA TYR A 203 11.59 -16.58 13.96
C TYR A 203 10.40 -15.75 13.46
N LEU A 204 9.39 -16.45 12.92
CA LEU A 204 8.13 -15.85 12.51
C LEU A 204 7.05 -16.17 13.53
N GLN A 205 6.33 -15.14 14.00
CA GLN A 205 5.17 -15.34 14.86
C GLN A 205 4.14 -16.23 14.16
N SER A 206 3.76 -17.31 14.85
CA SER A 206 2.96 -18.39 14.29
C SER A 206 1.53 -18.35 14.81
N ILE A 207 0.57 -18.07 13.93
CA ILE A 207 -0.85 -18.08 14.22
C ILE A 207 -1.45 -19.41 13.79
N GLN A 208 -2.20 -20.04 14.68
CA GLN A 208 -2.78 -21.36 14.50
C GLN A 208 -4.25 -21.26 14.10
N LEU A 209 -4.64 -22.00 13.07
CA LEU A 209 -6.03 -22.16 12.65
C LEU A 209 -6.57 -23.50 13.17
N TYR A 210 -7.65 -23.43 13.91
CA TYR A 210 -8.40 -24.58 14.38
C TYR A 210 -9.71 -24.68 13.61
N PHE A 211 -9.92 -25.82 12.97
CA PHE A 211 -11.17 -26.09 12.28
C PHE A 211 -12.32 -26.16 13.30
N ASN A 212 -13.38 -25.38 13.06
CA ASN A 212 -14.64 -25.59 13.76
C ASN A 212 -15.48 -26.53 12.90
N ASP A 213 -16.05 -27.56 13.52
CA ASP A 213 -16.98 -28.48 12.86
C ASP A 213 -18.34 -27.78 12.68
N ASP A 214 -18.36 -26.79 11.78
CA ASP A 214 -19.54 -26.07 11.36
C ASP A 214 -19.95 -26.61 9.99
N LEU A 215 -21.19 -27.08 9.87
CA LEU A 215 -21.81 -27.49 8.61
C LEU A 215 -22.06 -26.26 7.72
N THR A 216 -21.00 -25.64 7.21
CA THR A 216 -21.11 -24.65 6.14
C THR A 216 -21.05 -25.38 4.80
N GLU A 217 -22.22 -25.53 4.16
CA GLU A 217 -22.39 -26.23 2.89
C GLU A 217 -21.46 -25.68 1.78
N ALA A 218 -21.01 -26.61 0.92
CA ALA A 218 -20.02 -26.44 -0.13
C ALA A 218 -20.46 -25.54 -1.31
#